data_AF-A0A2T0SLD8-F1
#
_entry.id   AF-A0A2T0SLD8-F1
#
_cell.length_a   1.000
_cell.length_b   1.000
_cell.length_c   1.000
_cell.angle_alpha   90.00
_cell.angle_beta   90.00
_cell.angle_gamma   90.00
#
_symmetry.space_group_name_H-M   'P 1'
#
loop_
_entity.id
_entity.type
_entity.pdbx_description
1 polymer ?
#
loop_
_entity_poly.entity_id
_entity_poly.type
_entity_poly.pdbx_seq_one_letter_code
_entity_poly.pdbx_strand_id
1 'polypeptide(L)'
;MWPSAHSSTQLFTVTTIIRNTDGAFLGEFREIEYESIDLADCLDAVTNLIWQGYELHAVTLSDRYGQLRLPVDSFDGLLFTQALWQLEREWDAVLAVKPGRPA
;
A
#
# COMPACT_ATOMS: atom_id res chain seq x y z
N MET A 1 41.68 12.31 -15.44
CA MET A 1 41.10 12.73 -14.14
C MET A 1 39.59 12.71 -14.32
N TRP A 2 38.93 11.63 -13.93
CA TRP A 2 37.48 11.49 -14.02
C TRP A 2 36.86 12.05 -12.73
N PRO A 3 35.75 12.82 -12.78
CA PRO A 3 35.11 13.25 -11.55
C PRO A 3 34.45 12.05 -10.89
N SER A 4 34.90 11.71 -9.69
CA SER A 4 34.23 10.73 -8.83
C SER A 4 32.79 11.18 -8.62
N ALA A 5 31.86 10.39 -9.16
CA ALA A 5 30.44 10.53 -8.89
C ALA A 5 30.25 10.56 -7.38
N HIS A 6 29.89 11.72 -6.84
CA HIS A 6 29.39 11.82 -5.49
C HIS A 6 28.04 11.11 -5.52
N SER A 7 28.03 9.80 -5.23
CA SER A 7 26.82 9.09 -4.84
C SER A 7 26.36 9.69 -3.53
N SER A 8 25.67 10.82 -3.64
CA SER A 8 24.94 11.42 -2.53
C SER A 8 23.76 10.51 -2.28
N THR A 9 23.96 9.49 -1.44
CA THR A 9 22.89 8.59 -1.01
C THR A 9 21.79 9.43 -0.41
N GLN A 10 20.66 9.51 -1.10
CA GLN A 10 19.51 10.28 -0.67
C GLN A 10 18.71 9.42 0.29
N LEU A 11 18.44 9.95 1.48
CA LEU A 11 17.54 9.31 2.44
C LEU A 11 16.11 9.74 2.11
N PHE A 12 15.21 8.76 2.10
CA PHE A 12 13.78 8.93 2.04
C PHE A 12 13.19 8.56 3.39
N THR A 13 12.35 9.44 3.93
CA THR A 13 11.62 9.21 5.16
C THR A 13 10.14 9.15 4.80
N VAL A 14 9.44 8.08 5.18
CA VAL A 14 8.00 7.98 5.05
C VAL A 14 7.36 8.02 6.43
N THR A 15 6.49 9.00 6.62
CA THR A 15 5.71 9.18 7.84
C THR A 15 4.27 8.80 7.54
N THR A 16 3.74 7.86 8.30
CA THR A 16 2.43 7.27 8.07
C THR A 16 1.59 7.38 9.33
N ILE A 17 0.38 7.94 9.19
CA ILE A 17 -0.63 7.92 10.24
C ILE A 17 -1.51 6.72 9.99
N ILE A 18 -1.50 5.78 10.94
CA ILE A 18 -2.28 4.55 10.91
C ILE A 18 -3.32 4.53 12.01
N ARG A 19 -4.36 3.74 11.80
CA ARG A 19 -5.36 3.40 12.80
C ARG A 19 -5.44 1.89 12.92
N ASN A 20 -5.43 1.39 14.15
CA ASN A 20 -5.63 -0.04 14.37
C ASN A 20 -7.12 -0.39 14.17
N THR A 21 -7.38 -1.33 13.27
CA THR A 21 -8.73 -1.88 13.01
C THR A 21 -8.97 -3.25 13.65
N ASP A 22 -7.97 -3.87 14.26
CA ASP A 22 -8.05 -5.19 14.90
C ASP A 22 -7.62 -5.17 16.39
N GLY A 23 -8.50 -5.62 17.30
CA GLY A 23 -8.18 -5.86 18.71
C GLY A 23 -8.52 -4.74 19.72
N ALA A 24 -8.09 -4.88 20.98
CA ALA A 24 -8.57 -4.12 22.15
C ALA A 24 -8.29 -2.59 22.16
N PHE A 25 -7.61 -2.04 21.16
CA PHE A 25 -7.30 -0.61 21.01
C PHE A 25 -7.92 -0.03 19.73
N LEU A 26 -9.16 -0.45 19.41
CA LEU A 26 -9.93 0.07 18.27
C LEU A 26 -9.96 1.60 18.31
N GLY A 27 -9.43 2.23 17.25
CA GLY A 27 -9.57 3.68 17.08
C GLY A 27 -8.41 4.55 17.55
N GLU A 28 -7.33 3.97 18.08
CA GLU A 28 -6.12 4.76 18.33
C GLU A 28 -5.38 5.06 17.02
N PHE A 29 -5.10 6.35 16.81
CA PHE A 29 -4.19 6.80 15.75
C PHE A 29 -2.76 6.69 16.24
N ARG A 30 -1.88 6.18 15.39
CA ARG A 30 -0.43 6.11 15.63
C ARG A 30 0.31 6.66 14.44
N GLU A 31 1.39 7.35 14.72
CA GLU A 31 2.35 7.80 13.71
C GLU A 31 3.51 6.81 13.68
N ILE A 32 3.86 6.36 12.49
CA ILE A 32 5.01 5.51 12.23
C ILE A 32 5.90 6.22 11.22
N GLU A 33 7.19 6.25 11.53
CA GLU A 33 8.22 6.78 10.64
C GLU A 33 9.14 5.64 10.21
N TYR A 34 9.46 5.61 8.92
CA TYR A 34 10.40 4.66 8.33
C TYR A 34 11.35 5.38 7.39
N GLU A 35 12.63 5.03 7.45
CA GLU A 35 13.68 5.68 6.66
C GLU A 35 14.46 4.63 5.86
N SER A 36 14.66 4.90 4.56
CA SER A 36 15.53 4.09 3.71
C SER A 36 16.22 4.95 2.65
N ILE A 37 17.30 4.42 2.10
CA ILE A 37 17.99 5.01 0.95
C ILE A 37 17.32 4.63 -0.38
N ASP A 38 16.46 3.61 -0.36
CA ASP A 38 15.63 3.18 -1.48
C ASP A 38 14.18 3.61 -1.23
N LEU A 39 13.60 4.31 -2.21
CA LEU A 39 12.20 4.71 -2.16
C LEU A 39 11.28 3.48 -2.18
N ALA A 40 11.66 2.42 -2.90
CA ALA A 40 10.86 1.20 -2.98
C ALA A 40 10.67 0.57 -1.59
N ASP A 41 11.75 0.47 -0.81
CA ASP A 41 11.69 -0.04 0.57
C ASP A 41 10.73 0.76 1.46
N CYS A 42 10.73 2.09 1.33
CA CYS A 42 9.80 2.94 2.07
C CYS A 42 8.34 2.68 1.68
N LEU A 43 8.04 2.52 0.39
CA LEU A 43 6.68 2.25 -0.08
C LEU A 43 6.22 0.83 0.28
N ASP A 44 7.14 -0.15 0.27
CA ASP A 44 6.88 -1.51 0.73
C ASP A 44 6.58 -1.55 2.23
N ALA A 45 7.26 -0.73 3.04
CA ALA A 45 6.95 -0.59 4.47
C ALA A 45 5.51 -0.10 4.70
N VAL A 46 5.06 0.90 3.93
CA VAL A 46 3.67 1.39 3.98
C VAL A 46 2.67 0.31 3.58
N THR A 47 2.97 -0.43 2.51
CA THR A 47 2.12 -1.53 2.03
C THR A 47 2.01 -2.63 3.08
N ASN A 48 3.11 -2.99 3.74
CA ASN A 48 3.11 -3.98 4.82
C ASN A 48 2.22 -3.59 6.00
N LEU A 49 2.07 -2.31 6.33
CA LEU A 49 1.16 -1.86 7.39
C LEU A 49 -0.30 -2.19 7.05
N ILE A 50 -0.71 -2.01 5.79
CA ILE A 50 -2.07 -2.37 5.36
C ILE A 50 -2.28 -3.88 5.47
N TRP A 51 -1.29 -4.67 5.04
CA TRP A 51 -1.36 -6.13 5.09
C TRP A 51 -1.42 -6.67 6.52
N GLN A 52 -0.90 -5.92 7.50
CA GLN A 52 -1.00 -6.22 8.93
C GLN A 52 -2.37 -5.85 9.53
N GLY A 53 -3.29 -5.29 8.75
CA GLY A 53 -4.61 -4.89 9.21
C GLY A 53 -4.66 -3.49 9.82
N TYR A 54 -3.75 -2.59 9.41
CA TYR A 54 -3.86 -1.17 9.76
C TYR A 54 -4.57 -0.38 8.66
N GLU A 55 -5.44 0.53 9.07
CA GLU A 55 -6.04 1.51 8.16
C GLU A 55 -5.10 2.72 8.03
N LEU A 56 -4.69 3.04 6.81
CA LEU A 56 -3.90 4.24 6.54
C LEU A 56 -4.81 5.47 6.52
N HIS A 57 -4.35 6.57 7.12
CA HIS A 57 -5.06 7.85 7.10
C HIS A 57 -4.25 8.97 6.44
N ALA A 58 -2.93 8.93 6.54
CA ALA A 58 -2.05 9.85 5.85
C ALA A 58 -0.71 9.20 5.57
N VAL A 59 -0.13 9.47 4.41
CA VAL A 59 1.23 9.06 4.04
C VAL A 59 1.96 10.30 3.55
N THR A 60 3.09 10.61 4.16
CA THR A 60 3.96 11.72 3.76
C THR A 60 5.34 11.17 3.48
N LEU A 61 5.80 11.31 2.24
CA LEU A 61 7.17 11.04 1.85
C LEU A 61 7.97 12.32 1.98
N SER A 62 9.12 12.25 2.62
CA SER A 62 10.04 13.36 2.81
C SER A 62 11.43 12.97 2.32
N ASP A 63 12.13 13.93 1.73
CA ASP A 63 13.52 13.80 1.35
C ASP A 63 14.26 15.14 1.55
N ARG A 64 15.50 15.24 1.08
CA ARG A 64 16.29 16.48 1.18
C ARG A 64 15.74 17.66 0.37
N TYR A 65 14.81 17.42 -0.56
CA TYR A 65 14.23 18.40 -1.46
C TYR A 65 12.85 18.88 -1.00
N GLY A 66 12.15 18.09 -0.18
CA GLY A 66 10.90 18.51 0.42
C GLY A 66 10.04 17.35 0.89
N GLN A 67 8.75 17.64 1.01
CA GLN A 67 7.74 16.68 1.44
C GLN A 67 6.65 16.56 0.38
N LEU A 68 6.21 15.33 0.16
CA LEU A 68 5.13 14.97 -0.75
C LEU A 68 4.11 14.15 0.01
N ARG A 69 2.87 14.62 0.05
CA ARG A 69 1.75 13.80 0.53
C ARG A 69 1.36 12.79 -0.53
N LEU A 70 1.38 11.52 -0.17
CA LEU A 70 0.98 10.44 -1.05
C LEU A 70 -0.50 10.13 -0.85
N PRO A 71 -1.26 9.89 -1.92
CA PRO A 71 -2.66 9.48 -1.83
C PRO A 71 -2.75 8.10 -1.17
N VAL A 72 -3.49 8.02 -0.07
CA VAL A 72 -3.68 6.78 0.71
C VAL A 72 -4.30 5.66 -0.14
N ASP A 73 -5.23 6.02 -1.02
CA ASP A 73 -5.93 5.09 -1.93
C ASP A 73 -4.98 4.41 -2.92
N SER A 74 -3.74 4.88 -3.06
CA SER A 74 -2.73 4.18 -3.88
C SER A 74 -2.11 2.97 -3.18
N PHE A 75 -2.33 2.82 -1.88
CA PHE A 75 -1.79 1.74 -1.06
C PHE A 75 -2.87 0.74 -0.64
N ASP A 76 -4.16 1.12 -0.70
CA ASP A 76 -5.29 0.33 -0.21
C ASP A 76 -5.46 -1.05 -0.90
N GLY A 77 -4.78 -1.28 -2.04
CA GLY A 77 -4.88 -2.50 -2.83
C GLY A 77 -6.27 -2.73 -3.44
N LEU A 78 -7.25 -1.84 -3.21
CA LEU A 78 -8.66 -2.01 -3.57
C LEU A 78 -8.91 -1.86 -5.07
N LEU A 79 -8.05 -1.13 -5.78
CA LEU A 79 -8.13 -0.98 -7.24
C LEU A 79 -8.08 -2.33 -7.98
N PHE A 80 -7.40 -3.34 -7.42
CA PHE A 80 -7.38 -4.68 -7.99
C PHE A 80 -8.49 -5.57 -7.44
N THR A 81 -8.85 -5.42 -6.16
CA THR A 81 -9.85 -6.24 -5.47
C THR A 81 -11.26 -6.03 -6.04
N GLN A 82 -11.65 -4.81 -6.41
CA GLN A 82 -12.96 -4.59 -7.03
C GLN A 82 -13.06 -5.25 -8.42
N ALA A 83 -12.02 -5.14 -9.24
CA ALA A 83 -11.96 -5.78 -10.54
C ALA A 83 -11.95 -7.31 -10.43
N LEU A 84 -11.21 -7.86 -9.47
CA LEU A 84 -11.22 -9.29 -9.13
C LEU A 84 -12.60 -9.77 -8.66
N TRP A 85 -13.27 -9.02 -7.78
CA TRP A 85 -14.61 -9.35 -7.31
C TRP A 85 -15.67 -9.29 -8.41
N GLN A 86 -15.52 -8.37 -9.37
CA GLN A 86 -16.35 -8.33 -10.56
C GLN A 86 -16.09 -9.55 -11.44
N LEU A 87 -14.81 -9.89 -11.66
CA LEU A 87 -14.42 -11.06 -12.43
C LEU A 87 -14.91 -12.37 -11.79
N GLU A 88 -14.81 -12.51 -10.47
CA GLU A 88 -15.33 -13.66 -9.72
C GLU A 88 -16.85 -13.79 -9.86
N ARG A 89 -17.59 -12.68 -9.77
CA ARG A 89 -19.04 -12.69 -9.98
C ARG A 89 -19.43 -13.06 -11.41
N GLU A 90 -18.72 -12.52 -12.39
CA GLU A 90 -18.94 -12.88 -13.80
C GLU A 90 -18.64 -14.36 -14.04
N TRP A 91 -17.57 -14.88 -13.43
CA TRP A 91 -17.19 -16.29 -13.51
C TRP A 91 -18.21 -17.21 -12.85
N ASP A 92 -18.70 -16.88 -11.65
CA ASP A 92 -19.76 -17.61 -10.97
C ASP A 92 -21.06 -17.63 -11.79
N ALA A 93 -21.40 -16.52 -12.46
CA ALA A 93 -22.54 -16.47 -13.35
C ALA A 93 -22.38 -17.41 -14.56
N VAL A 94 -21.18 -17.49 -15.14
CA VAL A 94 -20.87 -18.44 -16.24
C VAL A 94 -20.96 -19.90 -15.76
N LEU A 95 -20.48 -20.20 -14.55
CA LEU A 95 -20.55 -21.54 -13.97
C LEU A 95 -21.99 -21.94 -13.61
N ALA A 96 -22.80 -21.01 -13.09
CA ALA A 96 -24.21 -21.23 -12.75
C ALA A 96 -25.08 -21.47 -13.99
N VAL A 97 -24.69 -20.94 -15.16
CA VAL A 97 -25.43 -21.09 -16.41
C VAL A 97 -25.23 -22.45 -17.06
N LYS A 98 -24.30 -23.30 -16.62
CA LYS A 98 -24.07 -24.62 -17.24
C LYS A 98 -25.15 -25.62 -16.81
N PRO A 99 -26.17 -25.92 -17.65
CA PRO A 99 -27.11 -26.99 -17.37
C PRO A 99 -26.46 -28.31 -17.81
N GLY A 100 -26.85 -29.40 -17.18
CA GLY A 100 -26.32 -30.73 -17.46
C GLY A 100 -26.25 -31.04 -18.95
N ARG A 101 -25.12 -31.62 -19.36
CA ARG A 101 -25.06 -32.51 -20.52
C ARG A 101 -25.93 -33.73 -20.19
N PRO A 102 -27.05 -34.00 -20.90
CA PRO A 102 -27.72 -35.28 -20.76
C PRO A 102 -26.84 -36.40 -21.35
N ALA A 103 -26.99 -37.59 -20.77
CA ALA A 103 -26.30 -38.83 -21.13
C ALA A 103 -26.61 -39.29 -22.57
#